data_AF-A0A482ZMP8-F1
#
_entry.id   AF-A0A482ZMP8-F1
#
_cell.length_a   1.000
_cell.length_b   1.000
_cell.length_c   1.000
_cell.angle_alpha   90.00
_cell.angle_beta   90.00
_cell.angle_gamma   90.00
#
_symmetry.space_group_name_H-M   'P 1'
#
loop_
_entity.id
_entity.type
_entity.pdbx_description
1 polymer ?
#
loop_
_entity_poly.entity_id
_entity_poly.type
_entity_poly.pdbx_seq_one_letter_code
_entity_poly.pdbx_strand_id
1 'polypeptide(L)'
;MCHCSQCRRVQGTAFATNGNVESKNFKFISGADNLTEFKEDDNKSRFFCRSCGSPIMAKLKNNPDYTRIRLGTITTPINEVIEKHIFTESKASWDTICDNIPQHKEW
;
A
#
# COMPACT_ATOMS: atom_id res chain seq x y z
N MET A 1 6.57 5.46 -0.27
CA MET A 1 5.27 5.93 -0.81
C MET A 1 5.17 5.63 -2.30
N CYS A 2 4.02 5.17 -2.77
CA CYS A 2 3.81 4.83 -4.18
C CYS A 2 2.88 5.84 -4.86
N HIS A 3 3.39 6.48 -5.90
CA HIS A 3 2.72 7.54 -6.64
C HIS A 3 2.02 7.04 -7.92
N CYS A 4 2.03 5.74 -8.21
CA CYS A 4 1.41 5.22 -9.44
C CYS A 4 -0.11 5.42 -9.47
N SER A 5 -0.69 5.53 -10.67
CA SER A 5 -2.12 5.81 -10.89
C SER A 5 -3.04 4.83 -10.18
N GLN A 6 -2.70 3.55 -10.18
CA GLN A 6 -3.46 2.51 -9.48
C GLN A 6 -3.45 2.72 -7.96
N CYS A 7 -2.30 3.08 -7.38
CA CYS A 7 -2.22 3.33 -5.94
C CYS A 7 -2.99 4.58 -5.52
N ARG A 8 -2.95 5.66 -6.32
CA ARG A 8 -3.75 6.87 -6.07
C ARG A 8 -5.25 6.60 -6.12
N ARG A 9 -5.70 5.91 -7.17
CA ARG A 9 -7.12 5.57 -7.36
C ARG A 9 -7.67 4.71 -6.24
N VAL A 10 -6.91 3.70 -5.81
CA VAL A 10 -7.33 2.82 -4.71
C VAL A 10 -7.35 3.55 -3.36
N GLN A 11 -6.39 4.46 -3.13
CA GLN A 11 -6.31 5.17 -1.85
C GLN A 11 -7.23 6.40 -1.79
N GLY A 12 -7.59 6.98 -2.93
CA GLY A 12 -8.32 8.25 -3.00
C GLY A 12 -7.48 9.48 -2.66
N THR A 13 -6.14 9.36 -2.71
CA THR A 13 -5.19 10.42 -2.31
C THR A 13 -4.04 10.55 -3.33
N ALA A 14 -3.13 11.51 -3.08
CA ALA A 14 -1.98 11.78 -3.95
C ALA A 14 -1.01 10.59 -4.14
N PHE A 15 -0.98 9.65 -3.17
CA PHE A 15 -0.13 8.48 -3.16
C PHE A 15 -0.66 7.45 -2.16
N ALA A 16 -0.24 6.19 -2.29
CA ALA A 16 -0.43 5.21 -1.22
C ALA A 16 0.83 5.10 -0.36
N THR A 17 0.69 5.26 0.95
CA THR A 17 1.74 4.95 1.92
C THR A 17 1.62 3.47 2.31
N ASN A 18 2.68 2.71 2.04
CA ASN A 18 2.69 1.26 2.25
C ASN A 18 3.91 0.86 3.06
N GLY A 19 3.74 -0.14 3.93
CA GLY A 19 4.83 -0.86 4.56
C GLY A 19 4.81 -2.32 4.10
N ASN A 20 5.98 -2.91 3.91
CA ASN A 20 6.09 -4.35 3.68
C ASN A 20 6.45 -5.01 5.01
N VAL A 21 5.69 -6.03 5.39
CA VAL A 21 6.00 -6.89 6.54
C VAL A 21 6.26 -8.30 6.02
N GLU A 22 7.17 -9.03 6.66
CA GLU A 22 7.33 -10.46 6.36
C GLU A 22 5.99 -11.17 6.63
N SER A 23 5.48 -11.91 5.64
CA SER A 23 4.19 -12.60 5.71
C SER A 23 4.11 -13.56 6.89
N LYS A 24 5.23 -14.19 7.29
CA LYS A 24 5.31 -15.06 8.47
C LYS A 24 5.08 -14.32 9.80
N ASN A 25 5.31 -13.00 9.85
CA ASN A 25 5.10 -12.17 11.04
C ASN A 25 3.73 -11.47 11.03
N PHE A 26 2.95 -11.61 9.95
CA PHE A 26 1.63 -11.02 9.82
C PHE A 26 0.53 -12.03 10.17
N LYS A 27 -0.37 -11.66 11.08
CA LYS A 27 -1.54 -12.47 11.44
C LYS A 27 -2.79 -11.61 11.58
N PHE A 28 -3.92 -12.14 11.13
CA PHE A 28 -5.21 -11.57 11.45
C PHE A 28 -5.59 -11.95 12.88
N ILE A 29 -5.87 -10.94 13.71
CA ILE A 29 -6.44 -11.14 15.04
C ILE A 29 -7.97 -11.24 14.95
N SER A 30 -8.57 -10.48 14.02
CA SER A 30 -10.00 -10.49 13.73
C SER A 30 -10.27 -9.98 12.32
N GLY A 31 -11.50 -10.15 11.82
CA GLY A 31 -11.97 -9.51 10.60
C GLY A 31 -11.41 -10.06 9.28
N ALA A 32 -10.65 -11.17 9.30
CA ALA A 32 -10.14 -11.82 8.10
C ALA A 32 -11.27 -12.18 7.12
N ASP A 33 -12.35 -12.75 7.65
CA ASP A 33 -13.54 -13.13 6.88
C ASP A 33 -14.35 -11.93 6.37
N ASN A 34 -14.02 -10.71 6.82
CA ASN A 34 -14.65 -9.48 6.36
C ASN A 34 -13.87 -8.80 5.23
N LEU A 35 -12.74 -9.37 4.81
CA LEU A 35 -12.01 -8.89 3.65
C LEU A 35 -12.65 -9.39 2.35
N THR A 36 -12.54 -8.56 1.33
CA THR A 36 -12.81 -8.91 -0.06
C THR A 36 -11.49 -8.83 -0.83
N GLU A 37 -11.17 -9.89 -1.56
CA GLU A 37 -10.04 -9.91 -2.49
C GLU A 37 -10.48 -9.35 -3.85
N PHE A 38 -9.69 -8.41 -4.38
CA PHE A 38 -9.73 -7.99 -5.77
C PHE A 38 -8.42 -8.40 -6.44
N LYS A 39 -8.52 -9.35 -7.39
CA LYS A 39 -7.41 -9.76 -8.23
C LYS A 39 -7.24 -8.73 -9.36
N GLU A 40 -6.19 -7.93 -9.28
CA GLU A 40 -5.93 -6.90 -10.30
C GLU A 40 -5.30 -7.50 -11.56
N ASP A 41 -4.41 -8.48 -11.37
CA ASP A 41 -3.72 -9.23 -12.41
C ASP A 41 -3.23 -10.58 -11.83
N ASP A 42 -2.57 -11.41 -12.65
CA ASP A 42 -2.05 -12.73 -12.23
C ASP A 42 -1.00 -12.66 -11.11
N ASN A 43 -0.39 -11.49 -10.92
CA ASN A 43 0.63 -11.27 -9.92
C ASN A 43 0.09 -10.58 -8.66
N LYS A 44 -0.94 -9.73 -8.76
CA LYS A 44 -1.29 -8.78 -7.69
C LYS A 44 -2.74 -8.90 -7.25
N SER A 45 -2.89 -9.18 -5.96
CA SER A 45 -4.18 -9.13 -5.25
C SER A 45 -4.22 -7.98 -4.25
N ARG A 46 -5.37 -7.32 -4.14
CA ARG A 46 -5.65 -6.30 -3.12
C ARG A 46 -6.77 -6.77 -2.22
N PHE A 47 -6.70 -6.40 -0.95
CA PHE A 47 -7.70 -6.76 0.05
C PHE A 47 -8.23 -5.49 0.71
N PHE A 48 -9.56 -5.37 0.75
CA PHE A 48 -10.26 -4.25 1.38
C PHE A 48 -11.39 -4.76 2.27
N CYS A 49 -11.76 -3.96 3.28
CA CYS A 49 -12.87 -4.28 4.16
C CYS A 49 -14.19 -4.17 3.40
N ARG A 50 -15.01 -5.23 3.38
CA ARG A 50 -16.31 -5.21 2.68
C ARG A 50 -17.31 -4.23 3.30
N SER A 51 -17.16 -3.91 4.58
CA SER A 51 -18.12 -3.08 5.32
C SER A 51 -17.86 -1.58 5.14
N CYS A 52 -16.60 -1.15 5.14
CA CYS A 52 -16.24 0.28 5.08
C CYS A 52 -15.43 0.66 3.84
N GLY A 53 -15.07 -0.29 2.97
CA GLY A 53 -14.29 -0.04 1.76
C GLY A 53 -12.81 0.28 1.99
N SER A 54 -12.34 0.34 3.24
CA SER A 54 -10.95 0.69 3.54
C SER A 54 -9.97 -0.31 2.91
N PRO A 55 -8.95 0.14 2.16
CA PRO A 55 -7.91 -0.73 1.64
C PRO A 55 -7.00 -1.17 2.79
N ILE A 56 -6.81 -2.48 2.96
CA ILE A 56 -6.07 -3.03 4.11
C ILE A 56 -4.68 -3.50 3.70
N MET A 57 -4.59 -4.32 2.65
CA MET A 57 -3.32 -4.89 2.22
C MET A 57 -3.30 -5.24 0.74
N ALA A 58 -2.12 -5.60 0.24
CA ALA A 58 -1.92 -6.22 -1.06
C ALA A 58 -0.90 -7.37 -0.94
N LYS A 59 -1.04 -8.37 -1.81
CA LYS A 59 -0.11 -9.49 -1.94
C LYS A 59 0.38 -9.58 -3.38
N LEU A 60 1.65 -9.94 -3.54
CA LEU A 60 2.29 -10.17 -4.84
C LEU A 60 2.70 -11.63 -4.94
N LYS A 61 2.28 -12.32 -6.00
CA LYS A 61 2.60 -13.74 -6.24
C LYS A 61 4.10 -13.94 -6.47
N ASN A 62 4.76 -12.99 -7.13
CA ASN A 62 6.21 -12.99 -7.36
C ASN A 62 7.03 -12.55 -6.13
N ASN A 63 6.38 -12.16 -5.03
CA ASN A 63 7.05 -11.86 -3.77
C ASN A 63 6.17 -12.28 -2.58
N PRO A 64 5.95 -13.60 -2.38
CA PRO A 64 4.97 -14.12 -1.42
C PRO A 64 5.41 -13.96 0.04
N ASP A 65 6.71 -13.81 0.28
CA ASP A 65 7.29 -13.68 1.62
C ASP A 65 6.95 -12.35 2.30
N TYR A 66 6.36 -11.40 1.56
CA TYR A 66 5.96 -10.11 2.09
C TYR A 66 4.47 -9.82 1.87
N THR A 67 3.86 -9.26 2.90
CA THR A 67 2.52 -8.67 2.82
C THR A 67 2.65 -7.15 2.86
N ARG A 68 2.04 -6.47 1.89
CA ARG A 68 2.06 -5.00 1.81
C ARG A 68 0.86 -4.43 2.56
N ILE A 69 1.10 -3.74 3.67
CA ILE A 69 0.07 -3.12 4.52
C ILE A 69 -0.12 -1.65 4.14
N ARG A 70 -1.36 -1.16 4.19
CA ARG A 70 -1.65 0.28 4.09
C ARG A 70 -1.35 0.95 5.42
N LEU A 71 -0.34 1.82 5.46
CA LEU A 71 0.05 2.45 6.73
C LEU A 71 -1.02 3.41 7.26
N GLY A 72 -1.85 3.99 6.36
CA GLY A 72 -2.95 4.87 6.76
C GLY A 72 -4.06 4.20 7.56
N THR A 73 -4.06 2.87 7.69
CA THR A 73 -5.03 2.14 8.54
C THR A 73 -4.46 1.73 9.90
N ILE A 74 -3.20 2.06 10.18
CA ILE A 74 -2.55 1.76 11.47
C ILE A 74 -2.83 2.89 12.44
N THR A 75 -3.34 2.55 13.63
CA THR A 75 -3.75 3.52 14.66
C THR A 75 -2.73 3.70 15.78
N THR A 76 -1.63 2.95 15.74
CA THR A 76 -0.51 3.06 16.68
C THR A 76 0.66 3.80 16.05
N PRO A 77 1.57 4.39 16.85
CA PRO A 77 2.81 4.95 16.31
C PRO A 77 3.62 3.91 15.52
N ILE A 78 4.21 4.36 14.42
CA ILE A 78 5.16 3.62 13.58
C ILE A 78 6.49 4.34 13.75
N ASN A 79 7.55 3.62 14.13
CA ASN A 79 8.86 4.23 14.40
C ASN A 79 9.78 4.20 13.17
N GLU A 80 9.39 3.43 12.15
CA GLU A 80 10.06 3.31 10.87
C GLU A 80 9.84 4.57 10.03
N VAL A 81 10.88 4.95 9.28
CA VAL A 81 10.83 6.11 8.37
C VAL A 81 10.44 5.70 6.96
N ILE A 82 9.89 6.64 6.20
CA ILE A 82 9.65 6.43 4.77
C ILE A 82 11.00 6.39 4.03
N GLU A 83 11.23 5.32 3.29
CA GLU A 83 12.50 5.08 2.61
C GLU A 83 12.60 5.76 1.23
N LYS A 84 11.48 5.79 0.49
CA LYS A 84 11.46 6.26 -0.92
C LYS A 84 10.09 6.64 -1.42
N HIS A 85 10.06 7.55 -2.39
CA HIS A 85 8.94 7.84 -3.28
C HIS A 85 9.18 7.09 -4.59
N ILE A 86 8.27 6.21 -4.98
CA ILE A 86 8.36 5.43 -6.24
C ILE A 86 7.24 5.81 -7.19
N PHE A 87 7.47 5.65 -8.50
CA PHE A 87 6.58 6.04 -9.58
C PHE A 87 6.23 7.53 -9.62
N THR A 88 7.21 8.39 -9.31
CA THR A 88 7.00 9.85 -9.19
C THR A 88 6.61 10.53 -10.49
N GLU A 89 6.94 9.96 -11.66
CA GLU A 89 6.44 10.45 -12.96
C GLU A 89 4.92 10.32 -13.10
N SER A 90 4.30 9.42 -12.33
CA SER A 90 2.85 9.27 -12.30
C SER A 90 2.19 10.14 -11.23
N LYS A 91 2.93 10.90 -10.42
CA LYS A 91 2.40 11.66 -9.26
C LYS A 91 1.17 12.49 -9.62
N ALA A 92 0.27 12.65 -8.66
CA ALA A 92 -0.84 13.59 -8.78
C ALA A 92 -0.34 14.99 -9.18
N SER A 93 -0.99 15.60 -10.16
CA SER A 93 -0.65 16.96 -10.63
C SER A 93 -0.90 18.03 -9.57
N TRP A 94 -1.81 17.76 -8.62
CA TRP A 94 -2.16 18.65 -7.51
C TRP A 94 -1.30 18.45 -6.25
N ASP A 95 -0.41 17.47 -6.25
CA ASP A 95 0.46 17.18 -5.10
C ASP A 95 1.87 17.75 -5.32
N THR A 96 2.63 18.01 -4.26
CA THR A 96 4.06 18.35 -4.35
C THR A 96 4.82 17.55 -3.30
N ILE A 97 5.91 16.89 -3.71
CA ILE A 97 6.79 16.20 -2.77
C ILE A 97 7.71 17.27 -2.15
N CYS A 98 7.54 17.52 -0.85
CA CYS A 98 8.21 18.61 -0.13
C CYS A 98 9.30 18.13 0.84
N ASP A 99 9.63 16.84 0.83
CA ASP A 99 10.70 16.25 1.64
C ASP A 99 11.94 15.92 0.78
N ASN A 100 13.01 15.48 1.45
CA ASN A 100 14.27 15.09 0.81
C ASN A 100 14.41 13.58 0.64
N ILE A 101 13.30 12.83 0.70
CA ILE A 101 13.33 11.37 0.59
C ILE A 101 13.61 11.00 -0.87
N PRO A 102 14.43 9.97 -1.15
CA PRO A 102 14.74 9.54 -2.52
C PRO A 102 13.49 9.37 -3.41
N GLN A 103 13.55 9.91 -4.61
CA GLN A 103 12.47 9.87 -5.60
C GLN A 103 12.88 9.03 -6.81
N HIS A 104 12.04 8.06 -7.17
CA HIS A 104 12.30 7.10 -8.23
C HIS A 104 11.14 7.04 -9.22
N LYS A 105 11.48 6.93 -10.51
CA LYS A 105 10.52 6.74 -11.60
C LYS A 105 9.89 5.34 -11.58
N GLU A 106 10.61 4.37 -11.04
CA GLU A 106 10.26 2.96 -10.96
C GLU A 106 10.66 2.35 -9.61
N TRP A 107 10.71 1.01 -9.50
CA TRP A 107 10.94 0.27 -8.26
C TRP A 107 12.34 0.43 -7.68
#